data_AF-A0A7V6WIU8-F1
#
_entry.id   AF-A0A7V6WIU8-F1
#
_cell.length_a   1.000
_cell.length_b   1.000
_cell.length_c   1.000
_cell.angle_alpha   90.00
_cell.angle_beta   90.00
_cell.angle_gamma   90.00
#
_symmetry.space_group_name_H-M   'P 1'
#
loop_
_entity.id
_entity.type
_entity.pdbx_description
1 polymer ?
#
loop_
_entity_poly.entity_id
_entity_poly.type
_entity_poly.pdbx_seq_one_letter_code
_entity_poly.pdbx_strand_id
1 'polypeptide(L)'
;ASLPMEVAECCLEALKLTKTAIDKGNPNALSDGGVAALMAFAGLQGAIFNVQINLGSIKDQQFVQIMQEKKQNVLRAGKALRDEILAIVEAKLD
;
A
#
# COMPACT_ATOMS: atom_id res chain seq x y z
N ALA A 1 -7.15 3.91 15.72
CA ALA A 1 -5.97 3.36 15.00
C ALA A 1 -6.29 2.11 14.18
N SER A 2 -7.14 1.20 14.67
CA SER A 2 -7.47 -0.06 13.97
C SER A 2 -8.16 0.15 12.61
N LEU A 3 -9.23 0.95 12.54
CA LEU A 3 -9.93 1.19 11.26
C LEU A 3 -9.02 1.80 10.18
N PRO A 4 -8.20 2.85 10.45
CA PRO A 4 -7.21 3.29 9.47
C PRO A 4 -6.17 2.23 9.09
N MET A 5 -5.81 1.32 10.01
CA MET A 5 -4.90 0.22 9.68
C MET A 5 -5.56 -0.76 8.70
N GLU A 6 -6.84 -1.10 8.90
CA GLU A 6 -7.59 -1.95 7.96
C GLU A 6 -7.64 -1.33 6.56
N VAL A 7 -7.83 0.00 6.46
CA VAL A 7 -7.76 0.71 5.17
C VAL A 7 -6.38 0.55 4.53
N ALA A 8 -5.30 0.72 5.30
CA ALA A 8 -3.93 0.54 4.79
C ALA A 8 -3.68 -0.90 4.28
N GLU A 9 -4.22 -1.91 4.97
CA GLU A 9 -4.14 -3.32 4.56
C GLU A 9 -4.95 -3.61 3.30
N CYS A 10 -6.16 -3.05 3.17
CA CYS A 10 -6.96 -3.15 1.95
C CYS A 10 -6.23 -2.52 0.75
N CYS A 11 -5.60 -1.36 0.94
CA CYS A 11 -4.78 -0.74 -0.10
C CYS A 11 -3.55 -1.59 -0.46
N LEU A 12 -2.92 -2.25 0.52
CA LEU A 12 -1.84 -3.20 0.25
C LEU A 12 -2.32 -4.41 -0.55
N GLU A 13 -3.52 -4.92 -0.26
CA GLU A 13 -4.12 -6.01 -1.03
C GLU A 13 -4.44 -5.58 -2.45
N ALA A 14 -4.96 -4.36 -2.64
CA ALA A 14 -5.14 -3.80 -3.97
C ALA A 14 -3.82 -3.76 -4.77
N LEU A 15 -2.70 -3.37 -4.16
CA LEU A 15 -1.38 -3.42 -4.80
C LEU A 15 -0.98 -4.83 -5.24
N LYS A 16 -1.20 -5.86 -4.41
CA LYS A 16 -0.91 -7.26 -4.79
C LYS A 16 -1.77 -7.74 -5.96
N LEU A 17 -3.04 -7.36 -5.97
CA LEU A 17 -3.96 -7.67 -7.05
C LEU A 17 -3.56 -6.95 -8.34
N THR A 18 -3.16 -5.68 -8.25
CA THR A 18 -2.60 -4.92 -9.38
C THR A 18 -1.36 -5.61 -9.94
N LYS A 19 -0.42 -6.07 -9.09
CA LYS A 19 0.74 -6.82 -9.55
C LYS A 19 0.35 -8.08 -10.33
N THR A 20 -0.60 -8.84 -9.78
CA THR A 20 -1.11 -10.05 -10.44
C THR A 20 -1.74 -9.73 -11.79
N ALA A 21 -2.53 -8.65 -11.87
CA ALA A 21 -3.18 -8.21 -13.10
C ALA A 21 -2.16 -7.77 -14.16
N ILE A 22 -1.06 -7.11 -13.77
CA ILE A 22 0.01 -6.72 -14.69
C ILE A 22 0.79 -7.92 -15.20
N ASP A 23 1.10 -8.89 -14.33
CA ASP A 23 1.92 -10.05 -14.69
C ASP A 23 1.18 -11.04 -15.60
N LYS A 24 -0.15 -11.18 -15.42
CA LYS A 24 -0.95 -12.24 -16.06
C LYS A 24 -2.10 -11.75 -16.93
N GLY A 25 -2.41 -10.45 -16.86
CA GLY A 25 -3.60 -9.87 -17.49
C GLY A 25 -3.34 -9.34 -18.90
N ASN A 26 -4.21 -8.42 -19.31
CA ASN A 26 -4.15 -7.81 -20.63
C ASN A 26 -2.96 -6.83 -20.74
N PRO A 27 -1.98 -7.06 -21.64
CA PRO A 27 -0.85 -6.15 -21.83
C PRO A 27 -1.27 -4.71 -22.18
N ASN A 28 -2.42 -4.54 -22.83
CA ASN A 28 -2.93 -3.21 -23.19
C ASN A 28 -3.45 -2.40 -21.99
N ALA A 29 -3.66 -3.04 -20.83
CA ALA A 29 -4.11 -2.39 -19.60
C ALA A 29 -2.95 -2.01 -18.66
N LEU A 30 -1.71 -2.02 -19.17
CA LEU A 30 -0.52 -1.77 -18.36
C LEU A 30 -0.52 -0.38 -17.72
N SER A 31 -0.92 0.66 -18.46
CA SER A 31 -1.03 2.02 -17.95
C SER A 31 -2.05 2.13 -16.81
N ASP A 32 -3.20 1.46 -16.94
CA ASP A 32 -4.21 1.40 -15.89
C ASP A 32 -3.66 0.72 -14.63
N GLY A 33 -2.84 -0.32 -14.80
CA GLY A 33 -2.12 -0.97 -13.71
C GLY A 33 -1.15 -0.03 -12.99
N GLY A 34 -0.40 0.79 -13.72
CA GLY A 34 0.47 1.82 -13.15
C GLY A 34 -0.32 2.85 -12.32
N VAL A 35 -1.44 3.36 -12.88
CA VAL A 35 -2.34 4.28 -12.17
C VAL A 35 -2.91 3.64 -10.90
N ALA A 36 -3.38 2.39 -10.98
CA ALA A 36 -3.91 1.67 -9.85
C ALA A 36 -2.87 1.52 -8.73
N ALA A 37 -1.61 1.22 -9.06
CA ALA A 37 -0.54 1.11 -8.07
C ALA A 37 -0.25 2.45 -7.37
N LEU A 38 -0.22 3.56 -8.12
CA LEU A 38 -0.04 4.89 -7.56
C LEU A 38 -1.17 5.26 -6.60
N MET A 39 -2.42 5.06 -7.02
CA MET A 39 -3.60 5.37 -6.22
C MET A 39 -3.68 4.49 -4.96
N ALA A 40 -3.45 3.19 -5.09
CA ALA A 40 -3.47 2.27 -3.95
C ALA A 40 -2.37 2.62 -2.94
N PHE A 41 -1.15 2.95 -3.40
CA PHE A 41 -0.08 3.37 -2.50
C PHE A 41 -0.37 4.71 -1.82
N ALA A 42 -0.94 5.69 -2.54
CA ALA A 42 -1.36 6.96 -1.95
C ALA A 42 -2.41 6.75 -0.86
N GLY A 43 -3.41 5.90 -1.11
CA GLY A 43 -4.43 5.51 -0.12
C GLY A 43 -3.83 4.84 1.11
N LEU A 44 -2.89 3.89 0.90
CA LEU A 44 -2.13 3.25 1.98
C LEU A 44 -1.41 4.29 2.82
N GLN A 45 -0.65 5.19 2.20
CA GLN A 45 0.15 6.18 2.91
C GLN A 45 -0.72 7.17 3.68
N GLY A 46 -1.83 7.62 3.09
CA GLY A 46 -2.82 8.46 3.79
C GLY A 46 -3.43 7.76 5.01
N ALA A 47 -3.79 6.48 4.88
CA ALA A 47 -4.31 5.69 5.99
C ALA A 47 -3.26 5.53 7.12
N ILE A 48 -1.98 5.37 6.76
CA ILE A 48 -0.87 5.29 7.71
C ILE A 48 -0.69 6.61 8.49
N PHE A 49 -0.91 7.78 7.89
CA PHE A 49 -0.94 9.05 8.62
C PHE A 49 -2.05 9.05 9.69
N ASN A 50 -3.24 8.58 9.34
CA ASN A 50 -4.36 8.48 10.27
C ASN A 50 -4.11 7.45 11.39
N VAL A 51 -3.37 6.36 11.11
CA VAL A 51 -2.86 5.45 12.16
C VAL A 51 -1.94 6.22 13.11
N GLN A 52 -0.93 6.91 12.57
CA GLN A 52 0.09 7.59 13.37
C GLN A 52 -0.50 8.67 14.29
N ILE A 53 -1.43 9.48 13.79
CA ILE A 53 -2.13 10.51 14.58
C ILE A 53 -2.88 9.85 15.75
N ASN A 54 -3.62 8.78 15.48
CA ASN A 54 -4.38 8.08 16.51
C ASN A 54 -3.50 7.38 17.54
N LEU A 55 -2.32 6.88 17.18
CA LEU A 55 -1.41 6.26 18.14
C LEU A 55 -0.85 7.26 19.16
N GLY A 56 -0.70 8.54 18.78
CA GLY A 56 -0.19 9.58 19.67
C GLY A 56 -1.07 9.87 20.90
N SER A 57 -2.34 9.46 20.89
CA SER A 57 -3.29 9.68 21.99
C SER A 57 -3.61 8.43 22.81
N ILE A 58 -3.06 7.26 22.45
CA ILE A 58 -3.36 5.98 23.10
C ILE A 58 -2.35 5.69 24.21
N LYS A 59 -2.85 5.34 25.40
CA LYS A 59 -2.01 5.05 26.59
C LYS A 59 -1.51 3.60 26.65
N ASP A 60 -2.24 2.67 26.06
CA ASP A 60 -1.87 1.25 25.99
C ASP A 60 -0.61 1.06 25.14
N GLN A 61 0.53 0.88 25.81
CA GLN A 61 1.83 0.76 25.17
C GLN A 61 1.97 -0.52 24.35
N GLN A 62 1.34 -1.62 24.78
CA GLN A 62 1.40 -2.88 24.07
C GLN A 62 0.66 -2.76 22.73
N PHE A 63 -0.52 -2.17 22.74
CA PHE A 63 -1.27 -1.88 21.52
C PHE A 63 -0.51 -0.93 20.60
N VAL A 64 0.10 0.14 21.14
CA VAL A 64 0.89 1.10 20.35
C VAL A 64 2.06 0.39 19.66
N GLN A 65 2.80 -0.47 20.37
CA GLN A 65 3.91 -1.21 19.80
C GLN A 65 3.47 -2.13 18.65
N ILE A 66 2.45 -2.97 18.88
CA ILE A 66 1.89 -3.87 17.85
C ILE A 66 1.50 -3.08 16.60
N MET A 67 0.82 -1.94 16.79
CA MET A 67 0.34 -1.15 15.67
C MET A 67 1.48 -0.43 14.94
N GLN A 68 2.55 -0.02 15.64
CA GLN A 68 3.74 0.55 15.00
C GLN A 68 4.47 -0.47 14.14
N GLU A 69 4.64 -1.70 14.62
CA GLU A 69 5.24 -2.80 13.86
C GLU A 69 4.41 -3.11 12.61
N LYS A 70 3.09 -3.23 12.78
CA LYS A 70 2.15 -3.46 11.67
C LYS A 70 2.20 -2.35 10.64
N LYS A 71 2.20 -1.09 11.08
CA LYS A 71 2.34 0.12 10.24
C LYS A 71 3.62 0.07 9.40
N GLN A 72 4.76 -0.26 10.02
CA GLN A 72 6.05 -0.34 9.32
C GLN A 72 6.06 -1.45 8.27
N ASN A 73 5.52 -2.62 8.61
CA ASN A 73 5.44 -3.76 7.70
C ASN A 73 4.56 -3.45 6.47
N VAL A 74 3.36 -2.90 6.69
CA VAL A 74 2.44 -2.53 5.60
C VAL A 74 3.05 -1.46 4.70
N LEU A 75 3.66 -0.42 5.27
CA LEU A 75 4.29 0.65 4.50
C LEU A 75 5.47 0.14 3.66
N ARG A 76 6.33 -0.71 4.24
CA ARG A 76 7.47 -1.30 3.52
C ARG A 76 6.99 -2.19 2.36
N ALA A 77 6.03 -3.08 2.63
CA ALA A 77 5.49 -3.98 1.61
C ALA A 77 4.78 -3.20 0.49
N GLY A 78 3.97 -2.20 0.83
CA GLY A 78 3.28 -1.37 -0.15
C GLY A 78 4.24 -0.56 -1.02
N LYS A 79 5.30 -0.01 -0.42
CA LYS A 79 6.33 0.72 -1.16
C LYS A 79 7.03 -0.17 -2.17
N ALA A 80 7.46 -1.36 -1.74
CA ALA A 80 8.15 -2.33 -2.59
C ALA A 80 7.29 -2.79 -3.77
N LEU A 81 6.01 -3.13 -3.52
CA LEU A 81 5.09 -3.55 -4.59
C LEU A 81 4.82 -2.43 -5.58
N ARG A 82 4.60 -1.20 -5.11
CA ARG A 82 4.44 -0.04 -5.99
C ARG A 82 5.67 0.13 -6.87
N ASP A 83 6.88 0.13 -6.30
CA ASP A 83 8.12 0.32 -7.06
C ASP A 83 8.33 -0.78 -8.10
N GLU A 84 8.06 -2.04 -7.74
CA GLU A 84 8.13 -3.16 -8.67
C GLU A 84 7.13 -3.00 -9.82
N ILE A 85 5.88 -2.63 -9.53
CA ILE A 85 4.87 -2.38 -10.56
C ILE A 85 5.29 -1.26 -11.49
N LEU A 86 5.73 -0.12 -10.95
CA LEU A 86 6.12 1.03 -11.77
C LEU A 86 7.31 0.71 -12.65
N ALA A 87 8.31 -0.02 -12.15
CA ALA A 87 9.43 -0.46 -12.97
C ALA A 87 9.00 -1.33 -14.17
N ILE A 88 8.00 -2.20 -13.99
CA ILE A 88 7.45 -3.02 -15.09
C ILE A 88 6.71 -2.15 -16.11
N VAL A 89 5.96 -1.15 -15.63
CA VAL A 89 5.21 -0.23 -16.50
C VAL A 89 6.18 0.65 -17.30
N GLU A 90 7.14 1.28 -16.64
CA GLU A 90 8.15 2.15 -17.25
C GLU A 90 9.00 1.42 -18.29
N ALA A 91 9.43 0.19 -18.01
CA ALA A 91 10.21 -0.62 -18.94
C ALA A 91 9.49 -0.99 -20.25
N LYS A 92 8.19 -0.71 -20.38
CA LYS A 92 7.38 -0.97 -21.57
C LYS A 92 6.80 0.31 -22.20
N LEU A 93 7.06 1.47 -21.60
CA LEU A 93 6.66 2.78 -22.15
C LEU A 93 7.70 3.34 -23.14
N ASP A 94 8.94 2.84 -23.09
CA ASP A 94 9.99 3.06 -24.07
C ASP A 94 9.94 2.01 -25.21
#